data_AF-A0A923YLU3-F1
#
_entry.id   AF-A0A923YLU3-F1
#
_cell.length_a   1.000
_cell.length_b   1.000
_cell.length_c   1.000
_cell.angle_alpha   90.00
_cell.angle_beta   90.00
_cell.angle_gamma   90.00
#
_symmetry.space_group_name_H-M   'P 1'
#
loop_
_entity.id
_entity.type
_entity.pdbx_description
1 polymer ?
#
loop_
_entity_poly.entity_id
_entity_poly.type
_entity_poly.pdbx_seq_one_letter_code
_entity_poly.pdbx_strand_id
1 'polypeptide(L)'
;MSVALFLALAVAAHKPAAHPVSPAAKRRELAMKAKMETWRGEWRIEPAGVACKTSKTTGDARIDTIGCRAIQVCYAPQVPKIAVIQDGEATDDEKKAQVAVLLNTGKACIARNRALAIEIVAGTRKPPAMVAPAPAVSKDAGR
;
A
#
# COMPACT_ATOMS: atom_id res chain seq x y z
N MET A 1 3.25 59.10 -18.02
CA MET A 1 2.65 57.96 -18.73
C MET A 1 3.74 56.90 -18.86
N SER A 2 3.70 55.84 -18.07
CA SER A 2 4.72 54.78 -18.09
C SER A 2 4.03 53.42 -18.21
N VAL A 3 4.27 52.75 -19.33
CA VAL A 3 3.73 51.42 -19.66
C VAL A 3 4.68 50.38 -19.08
N ALA A 4 4.23 49.60 -18.09
CA ALA A 4 4.97 48.45 -17.56
C ALA A 4 4.59 47.19 -18.35
N LEU A 5 5.55 46.68 -19.13
CA LEU A 5 5.46 45.47 -19.92
C LEU A 5 5.78 44.26 -19.03
N PHE A 6 4.78 43.44 -18.69
CA PHE A 6 4.99 42.17 -17.98
C PHE A 6 5.29 41.05 -18.99
N LEU A 7 6.53 40.54 -18.95
CA LEU A 7 6.92 39.31 -19.64
C LEU A 7 6.20 38.11 -19.03
N ALA A 8 5.42 37.39 -19.84
CA ALA A 8 4.82 36.11 -19.48
C ALA A 8 5.87 34.98 -19.57
N LEU A 9 6.26 34.42 -18.43
CA LEU A 9 7.04 33.18 -18.35
C LEU A 9 6.14 31.99 -18.72
N ALA A 10 6.30 31.46 -19.92
CA ALA A 10 5.67 30.20 -20.33
C ALA A 10 6.35 29.01 -19.65
N VAL A 11 5.73 28.47 -18.61
CA VAL A 11 6.13 27.19 -18.01
C VAL A 11 5.80 26.07 -19.01
N ALA A 12 6.83 25.53 -19.66
CA ALA A 12 6.71 24.33 -20.47
C ALA A 12 6.43 23.12 -19.57
N ALA A 13 5.15 22.76 -19.45
CA ALA A 13 4.71 21.52 -18.80
C ALA A 13 5.30 20.31 -19.56
N HIS A 14 6.42 19.79 -19.08
CA HIS A 14 6.98 18.53 -19.55
C HIS A 14 6.01 17.41 -19.19
N LYS A 15 5.18 16.98 -20.15
CA LYS A 15 4.40 15.75 -20.01
C LYS A 15 5.40 14.59 -19.86
N PRO A 16 5.39 13.84 -18.74
CA PRO A 16 6.26 12.69 -18.60
C PRO A 16 5.96 11.72 -19.73
N ALA A 17 6.95 11.39 -20.55
CA ALA A 17 6.83 10.37 -21.57
C ALA A 17 6.44 9.04 -20.89
N ALA A 18 5.28 8.51 -21.29
CA ALA A 18 4.84 7.20 -20.85
C ALA A 18 5.92 6.18 -21.22
N HIS A 19 6.43 5.45 -20.22
CA HIS A 19 7.45 4.44 -20.47
C HIS A 19 6.83 3.30 -21.28
N PRO A 20 7.44 2.88 -22.41
CA PRO A 20 6.89 1.80 -23.21
C PRO A 20 6.88 0.51 -22.40
N VAL A 21 5.70 -0.08 -22.20
CA VAL A 21 5.53 -1.36 -21.51
C VAL A 21 5.75 -2.48 -22.51
N SER A 22 6.70 -3.38 -22.24
CA SER A 22 6.93 -4.52 -23.13
C SER A 22 5.75 -5.52 -23.08
N PRO A 23 5.42 -6.18 -24.20
CA PRO A 23 4.42 -7.25 -24.20
C PRO A 23 4.73 -8.37 -23.19
N ALA A 24 6.01 -8.66 -22.96
CA ALA A 24 6.45 -9.63 -21.96
C ALA A 24 6.11 -9.19 -20.53
N ALA A 25 6.33 -7.92 -20.19
CA ALA A 25 5.94 -7.36 -18.90
C ALA A 25 4.43 -7.45 -18.68
N LYS A 26 3.63 -7.15 -19.72
CA LYS A 26 2.18 -7.23 -19.63
C LYS A 26 1.67 -8.65 -19.43
N ARG A 27 2.22 -9.64 -20.17
CA ARG A 27 1.87 -11.06 -19.96
C ARG A 27 2.20 -11.53 -18.55
N ARG A 28 3.35 -11.13 -18.01
CA ARG A 28 3.75 -11.44 -16.64
C ARG A 28 2.80 -10.83 -15.61
N GLU A 29 2.40 -9.57 -15.79
CA GLU A 29 1.42 -8.90 -14.93
C GLU A 29 0.10 -9.69 -14.88
N LEU A 30 -0.44 -10.09 -16.04
CA LEU A 30 -1.68 -10.85 -16.13
C LEU A 30 -1.57 -12.22 -15.46
N ALA A 31 -0.46 -12.95 -15.68
CA ALA A 31 -0.22 -14.23 -15.03
C ALA A 31 -0.13 -14.12 -13.50
N MET A 32 0.52 -13.06 -12.99
CA MET A 32 0.59 -12.80 -11.55
C MET A 32 -0.78 -12.44 -10.96
N LYS A 33 -1.59 -11.64 -11.68
CA LYS A 33 -2.97 -11.31 -11.27
C LYS A 33 -3.83 -12.57 -11.15
N ALA A 34 -3.79 -13.45 -12.17
CA ALA A 34 -4.53 -14.71 -12.13
C ALA A 34 -4.11 -15.61 -10.95
N LYS A 35 -2.81 -15.71 -10.67
CA LYS A 35 -2.33 -16.44 -9.47
C LYS A 35 -2.88 -15.84 -8.18
N MET A 36 -2.83 -14.51 -8.04
CA MET A 36 -3.29 -13.79 -6.85
C MET A 36 -4.78 -14.01 -6.54
N GLU A 37 -5.63 -14.28 -7.54
CA GLU A 37 -7.05 -14.60 -7.32
C GLU A 37 -7.26 -15.88 -6.49
N THR A 38 -6.33 -16.84 -6.61
CA THR A 38 -6.39 -18.11 -5.87
C THR A 38 -5.70 -18.04 -4.51
N TRP A 39 -4.89 -17.00 -4.26
CA TRP A 39 -4.16 -16.82 -3.02
C TRP A 39 -5.08 -16.57 -1.84
N ARG A 40 -4.76 -17.14 -0.67
CA ARG A 40 -5.44 -16.82 0.59
C ARG A 40 -4.41 -16.60 1.70
N GLY A 41 -4.70 -15.64 2.56
CA GLY A 41 -3.91 -15.37 3.75
C GLY A 41 -4.81 -15.24 4.95
N GLU A 42 -4.27 -15.66 6.08
CA GLU A 42 -4.81 -15.43 7.41
C GLU A 42 -3.97 -14.36 8.08
N TRP A 43 -4.61 -13.55 8.93
CA TRP A 43 -3.93 -12.46 9.61
C TRP A 43 -4.47 -12.34 11.03
N ARG A 44 -3.66 -11.74 11.88
CA ARG A 44 -4.03 -11.42 13.27
C ARG A 44 -3.34 -10.14 13.71
N ILE A 45 -3.91 -9.52 14.74
CA ILE A 45 -3.29 -8.38 15.42
C ILE A 45 -2.29 -8.94 16.44
N GLU A 46 -1.15 -8.28 16.52
CA GLU A 46 -0.08 -8.50 17.48
C GLU A 46 0.32 -7.16 18.09
N PRO A 47 1.01 -7.15 19.24
CA PRO A 47 1.53 -5.91 19.83
C PRO A 47 2.41 -5.11 18.86
N ALA A 48 3.15 -5.79 17.98
CA ALA A 48 4.01 -5.18 16.96
C ALA A 48 3.27 -4.77 15.67
N GLY A 49 1.96 -5.00 15.57
CA GLY A 49 1.14 -4.61 14.42
C GLY A 49 0.30 -5.77 13.86
N VAL A 50 0.41 -6.03 12.55
CA VAL A 50 -0.38 -7.06 11.87
C VAL A 50 0.53 -8.17 11.39
N ALA A 51 0.31 -9.38 11.90
CA ALA A 51 0.92 -10.59 11.37
C ALA A 51 0.05 -11.17 10.25
N CYS A 52 0.69 -11.71 9.22
CA CYS A 52 0.03 -12.42 8.14
C CYS A 52 0.77 -13.72 7.84
N LYS A 53 0.01 -14.79 7.63
CA LYS A 53 0.50 -16.07 7.10
C LYS A 53 -0.29 -16.43 5.85
N THR A 54 0.38 -17.03 4.87
CA THR A 54 -0.28 -17.56 3.68
C THR A 54 -0.97 -18.88 4.05
N SER A 55 -2.29 -18.97 3.83
CA SER A 55 -3.07 -20.19 4.05
C SER A 55 -3.32 -20.99 2.77
N LYS A 56 -3.31 -20.32 1.62
CA LYS A 56 -3.28 -20.95 0.29
C LYS A 56 -2.26 -20.25 -0.60
N THR A 57 -1.18 -20.93 -0.89
CA THR A 57 -0.08 -20.44 -1.73
C THR A 57 -0.46 -20.38 -3.21
N THR A 58 0.18 -19.47 -3.93
CA THR A 58 0.17 -19.42 -5.40
C THR A 58 1.24 -20.28 -6.07
N GLY A 59 2.10 -20.93 -5.27
CA GLY A 59 3.33 -21.57 -5.74
C GLY A 59 4.45 -20.59 -6.08
N ASP A 60 4.25 -19.29 -5.84
CA ASP A 60 5.24 -18.23 -6.03
C ASP A 60 5.36 -17.40 -4.74
N ALA A 61 6.47 -17.60 -4.02
CA ALA A 61 6.73 -16.94 -2.75
C ALA A 61 6.69 -15.40 -2.83
N ARG A 62 6.99 -14.84 -4.01
CA ARG A 62 6.95 -13.38 -4.22
C ARG A 62 5.52 -12.88 -4.28
N ILE A 63 4.64 -13.60 -4.99
CA ILE A 63 3.21 -13.28 -5.05
C ILE A 63 2.58 -13.47 -3.67
N ASP A 64 2.95 -14.53 -2.95
CA ASP A 64 2.47 -14.76 -1.59
C ASP A 64 2.88 -13.61 -0.64
N THR A 65 4.12 -13.14 -0.77
CA THR A 65 4.63 -11.97 -0.03
C THR A 65 3.84 -10.71 -0.37
N ILE A 66 3.51 -10.46 -1.64
CA ILE A 66 2.64 -9.34 -2.04
C ILE A 66 1.29 -9.44 -1.35
N GLY A 67 0.70 -10.63 -1.32
CA GLY A 67 -0.58 -10.90 -0.69
C GLY A 67 -0.59 -10.51 0.78
N CYS A 68 0.41 -10.95 1.54
CA CYS A 68 0.55 -10.64 2.95
C CYS A 68 0.94 -9.19 3.22
N ARG A 69 1.90 -8.62 2.49
CA ARG A 69 2.32 -7.22 2.70
C ARG A 69 1.17 -6.25 2.45
N ALA A 70 0.32 -6.51 1.47
CA ALA A 70 -0.88 -5.69 1.25
C ALA A 70 -1.83 -5.71 2.46
N ILE A 71 -2.02 -6.86 3.12
CA ILE A 71 -2.82 -6.94 4.35
C ILE A 71 -2.18 -6.12 5.47
N GLN A 72 -0.88 -6.33 5.70
CA GLN A 72 -0.16 -5.65 6.78
C GLN A 72 -0.18 -4.13 6.62
N VAL A 73 0.13 -3.62 5.43
CA VAL A 73 0.13 -2.18 5.14
C VAL A 73 -1.25 -1.56 5.34
N CYS A 74 -2.32 -2.25 4.95
CA CYS A 74 -3.67 -1.70 5.00
C CYS A 74 -4.33 -1.81 6.38
N TYR A 75 -3.98 -2.82 7.18
CA TYR A 75 -4.57 -3.02 8.49
C TYR A 75 -3.72 -2.49 9.65
N ALA A 76 -2.40 -2.36 9.51
CA ALA A 76 -1.55 -1.82 10.57
C ALA A 76 -2.02 -0.45 11.10
N PRO A 77 -2.44 0.52 10.26
CA PRO A 77 -2.97 1.81 10.74
C PRO A 77 -4.29 1.71 11.51
N GLN A 78 -5.00 0.58 11.42
CA GLN A 78 -6.27 0.37 12.11
C GLN A 78 -6.09 -0.25 13.49
N VAL A 79 -4.92 -0.80 13.82
CA VAL A 79 -4.65 -1.47 15.11
C VAL A 79 -5.04 -0.61 16.31
N PRO A 80 -4.67 0.69 16.39
CA PRO A 80 -5.08 1.52 17.53
C PRO A 80 -6.60 1.67 17.66
N LYS A 81 -7.33 1.76 16.55
CA LYS A 81 -8.80 1.87 16.57
C LYS A 81 -9.45 0.57 17.00
N ILE A 82 -8.85 -0.57 16.65
CA ILE A 82 -9.33 -1.89 17.06
C ILE A 82 -9.14 -2.06 18.57
N ALA A 83 -8.01 -1.60 19.12
CA ALA A 83 -7.79 -1.60 20.58
C ALA A 83 -8.87 -0.78 21.30
N VAL A 84 -9.19 0.42 20.82
CA VAL A 84 -10.28 1.25 21.40
C VAL A 84 -11.63 0.53 21.37
N ILE A 85 -11.96 -0.19 20.30
CA ILE A 85 -13.20 -0.98 20.22
C ILE A 85 -13.16 -2.14 21.23
N GLN A 86 -12.03 -2.83 21.34
CA GLN A 86 -11.86 -3.98 22.24
C GLN A 86 -11.96 -3.57 23.71
N ASP A 87 -11.44 -2.40 24.07
CA ASP A 87 -11.44 -1.86 25.43
C ASP A 87 -12.78 -1.21 25.84
N GLY A 88 -13.71 -1.02 24.90
CA GLY A 88 -15.03 -0.40 25.16
C GLY A 88 -16.01 -1.29 25.95
N GLU A 89 -17.14 -0.71 26.37
CA GLU A 89 -18.17 -1.40 27.17
C GLU A 89 -19.17 -2.24 26.35
N ALA A 90 -19.08 -2.21 25.02
CA ALA A 90 -19.97 -2.97 24.15
C ALA A 90 -19.83 -4.49 24.34
N THR A 91 -20.86 -5.23 23.99
CA THR A 91 -20.83 -6.70 23.97
C THR A 91 -19.82 -7.23 22.96
N ASP A 92 -19.37 -8.48 23.12
CA ASP A 92 -18.41 -9.10 22.20
C ASP A 92 -18.90 -9.14 20.75
N ASP A 93 -20.19 -9.38 20.54
CA ASP A 93 -20.81 -9.39 19.22
C ASP A 93 -20.81 -8.00 18.58
N GLU A 94 -21.10 -6.95 19.35
CA GLU A 94 -21.04 -5.56 18.88
C GLU A 94 -19.59 -5.15 18.56
N LYS A 95 -18.63 -5.50 19.41
CA LYS A 95 -17.19 -5.26 19.17
C LYS A 95 -16.74 -5.94 17.88
N LYS A 96 -17.12 -7.20 17.70
CA LYS A 96 -16.82 -7.98 16.47
C LYS A 96 -17.43 -7.33 15.23
N ALA A 97 -18.68 -6.85 15.31
CA ALA A 97 -19.32 -6.14 14.21
C ALA A 97 -18.60 -4.84 13.86
N GLN A 98 -18.22 -4.04 14.86
CA GLN A 98 -17.47 -2.79 14.67
C GLN A 98 -16.09 -3.02 14.04
N VAL A 99 -15.35 -4.02 14.54
CA VAL A 99 -14.07 -4.43 13.95
C VAL A 99 -14.25 -4.92 12.51
N ALA A 100 -15.30 -5.71 12.23
CA ALA A 100 -15.59 -6.17 10.88
C ALA A 100 -15.89 -5.01 9.91
N VAL A 101 -16.64 -4.00 10.35
CA VAL A 101 -16.89 -2.77 9.56
C VAL A 101 -15.57 -2.07 9.26
N LEU A 102 -14.74 -1.84 10.28
CA LEU A 102 -13.45 -1.17 10.13
C LEU A 102 -12.55 -1.89 9.13
N LEU A 103 -12.44 -3.22 9.23
CA LEU A 103 -11.60 -4.02 8.34
C LEU A 103 -12.17 -4.13 6.93
N ASN A 104 -13.51 -4.14 6.78
CA ASN A 104 -14.14 -4.11 5.47
C ASN A 104 -13.74 -2.85 4.67
N THR A 105 -13.51 -1.72 5.32
CA THR A 105 -12.99 -0.51 4.64
C THR A 105 -11.59 -0.72 4.05
N GLY A 106 -10.78 -1.59 4.64
CA GLY A 106 -9.43 -1.90 4.17
C GLY A 106 -9.37 -2.82 2.96
N LYS A 107 -10.47 -3.50 2.57
CA LYS A 107 -10.50 -4.40 1.40
C LYS A 107 -10.06 -3.71 0.11
N ALA A 108 -10.53 -2.49 -0.13
CA ALA A 108 -10.14 -1.71 -1.29
C ALA A 108 -8.66 -1.30 -1.25
N CYS A 109 -8.11 -0.99 -0.07
CA CYS A 109 -6.68 -0.74 0.11
C CYS A 109 -5.86 -1.98 -0.25
N ILE A 110 -6.26 -3.17 0.21
CA ILE A 110 -5.55 -4.43 -0.04
C ILE A 110 -5.53 -4.73 -1.54
N ALA A 111 -6.69 -4.64 -2.21
CA ALA A 111 -6.80 -4.87 -3.65
C ALA A 111 -5.89 -3.93 -4.45
N ARG A 112 -5.90 -2.63 -4.11
CA ARG A 112 -5.01 -1.64 -4.75
C ARG A 112 -3.54 -1.96 -4.51
N ASN A 113 -3.13 -2.23 -3.28
CA ASN A 113 -1.71 -2.51 -2.98
C ASN A 113 -1.21 -3.79 -3.66
N ARG A 114 -2.05 -4.83 -3.78
CA ARG A 114 -1.71 -6.03 -4.56
C ARG A 114 -1.51 -5.70 -6.04
N ALA A 115 -2.44 -4.96 -6.64
CA ALA A 115 -2.35 -4.58 -8.04
C ALA A 115 -1.08 -3.75 -8.32
N LEU A 116 -0.81 -2.74 -7.48
CA LEU A 116 0.37 -1.89 -7.58
C LEU A 116 1.68 -2.69 -7.48
N ALA A 117 1.78 -3.57 -6.49
CA ALA A 117 2.98 -4.38 -6.31
C ALA A 117 3.18 -5.37 -7.45
N ILE A 118 2.10 -5.96 -7.98
CA ILE A 118 2.16 -6.82 -9.17
C ILE A 118 2.65 -6.03 -10.39
N GLU A 119 2.12 -4.83 -10.64
CA GLU A 119 2.56 -3.98 -11.75
C GLU A 119 4.05 -3.63 -11.66
N ILE A 120 4.54 -3.31 -10.45
CA ILE A 120 5.96 -3.01 -10.20
C ILE A 120 6.83 -4.24 -10.46
N VAL A 121 6.49 -5.40 -9.87
CA VAL A 121 7.26 -6.63 -10.06
C VAL A 121 7.18 -7.13 -11.50
N ALA A 122 6.05 -6.93 -12.17
CA ALA A 122 5.87 -7.26 -13.57
C ALA A 122 6.61 -6.28 -14.49
N GLY A 123 7.08 -5.14 -14.01
CA GLY A 123 7.77 -4.11 -14.79
C GLY A 123 6.84 -3.28 -15.68
N THR A 124 5.53 -3.29 -15.41
CA THR A 124 4.54 -2.44 -16.11
C THR A 124 4.34 -1.11 -15.41
N ARG A 125 4.88 -0.96 -14.20
CA ARG A 125 4.92 0.30 -13.44
C ARG A 125 6.31 0.52 -12.85
N LYS A 126 6.78 1.77 -12.89
CA LYS A 126 7.99 2.18 -12.19
C LYS A 126 7.71 2.20 -10.67
N PRO A 127 8.61 1.65 -9.82
CA PRO A 127 8.45 1.81 -8.38
C PRO A 127 8.45 3.30 -8.02
N PRO A 128 7.73 3.71 -6.95
CA PRO A 128 7.88 5.07 -6.45
C PRO A 128 9.35 5.34 -6.15
N ALA A 129 9.82 6.56 -6.43
CA ALA A 129 11.14 6.96 -5.98
C ALA A 129 11.18 6.75 -4.47
N MET A 130 12.11 5.93 -3.99
CA MET A 130 12.34 5.79 -2.55
C MET A 130 12.72 7.18 -2.07
N VAL A 131 11.86 7.82 -1.28
CA VAL A 131 12.24 9.04 -0.57
C VAL A 131 13.33 8.58 0.39
N ALA A 132 14.55 9.09 0.20
CA ALA A 132 15.63 8.82 1.14
C ALA A 132 15.11 9.14 2.56
N PRO A 133 15.38 8.29 3.56
CA PRO A 133 14.96 8.58 4.93
C PRO A 133 15.48 9.98 5.30
N ALA A 134 14.60 10.79 5.89
CA ALA A 134 14.99 12.11 6.38
C ALA A 134 16.25 11.95 7.27
N PRO A 135 17.27 12.81 7.12
CA PRO A 135 18.45 12.73 7.95
C PRO A 135 18.03 12.78 9.42
N ALA A 136 18.58 11.88 10.23
CA ALA A 136 18.31 11.85 11.66
C ALA A 136 18.60 13.23 12.26
N VAL A 137 17.60 13.85 12.88
CA VAL A 137 17.80 15.08 13.65
C VAL A 137 18.62 14.70 14.88
N SER A 138 19.93 14.93 14.81
CA SER A 138 20.83 14.73 15.95
C SER A 138 20.41 15.67 17.07
N LYS A 139 20.00 15.10 18.19
CA LYS A 139 19.55 15.82 19.38
C LYS A 139 20.75 16.17 20.26
N ASP A 140 21.75 16.84 19.68
CA ASP A 140 22.95 17.29 20.38
C ASP A 140 23.17 18.79 20.16
N ALA A 141 22.38 19.59 20.88
CA ALA A 141 22.68 20.96 21.26
C ALA A 141 21.64 21.35 22.32
N GLY A 142 21.95 21.78 23.53
CA GLY A 142 23.19 21.91 24.29
C GLY A 142 22.71 22.08 25.73
N ARG A 143 23.50 21.57 26.66
CA ARG A 143 23.29 21.73 28.10
C ARG A 143 23.70 23.13 28.54
#